data_AF-A0A7J9R0Q8-F1
#
_entry.id   AF-A0A7J9R0Q8-F1
#
_cell.length_a   1.000
_cell.length_b   1.000
_cell.length_c   1.000
_cell.angle_alpha   90.00
_cell.angle_beta   90.00
_cell.angle_gamma   90.00
#
_symmetry.space_group_name_H-M   'P 1'
#
loop_
_entity.id
_entity.type
_entity.pdbx_description
1 polymer ?
#
loop_
_entity_poly.entity_id
_entity_poly.type
_entity_poly.pdbx_seq_one_letter_code
_entity_poly.pdbx_strand_id
1 'polypeptide(L)'
;KEGGGCLIATAAYGSEMAPQVQFLREIRDNKVMSTESGASFMSGFNEFYYSFSPAIADYERENPVFKEVVKLGITPLVSSLAILDYANSEEEILGYGISLIILNVGMYIAAPAVLIYKTRKFVKI
;
A
#
# COMPACT_ATOMS: atom_id res chain seq x y z
N LYS A 1 -12.88 -16.62 -12.12
CA LYS A 1 -12.17 -16.08 -10.94
C LYS A 1 -11.65 -14.72 -11.35
N GLU A 2 -12.34 -13.65 -10.95
CA GLU A 2 -11.87 -12.30 -11.21
C GLU A 2 -10.48 -12.18 -10.56
N GLY A 3 -9.47 -11.89 -11.39
CA GLY A 3 -8.09 -11.87 -10.95
C GLY A 3 -7.96 -10.87 -9.80
N GLY A 4 -7.31 -11.30 -8.72
CA GLY A 4 -7.02 -10.43 -7.59
C GLY A 4 -6.33 -9.15 -8.08
N GLY A 5 -7.08 -8.05 -8.12
CA GLY A 5 -6.63 -6.74 -8.58
C GLY A 5 -6.37 -5.81 -7.42
N CYS A 6 -5.54 -4.80 -7.63
CA CYS A 6 -5.30 -3.74 -6.65
C CYS A 6 -6.48 -2.74 -6.63
N LEU A 7 -7.69 -3.18 -6.26
CA LEU A 7 -8.96 -2.42 -6.37
C LEU A 7 -8.87 -0.99 -5.80
N ILE A 8 -8.33 -0.85 -4.59
CA ILE A 8 -8.14 0.46 -3.93
C ILE A 8 -7.18 1.33 -4.74
N ALA A 9 -6.04 0.77 -5.18
CA ALA A 9 -5.08 1.53 -5.98
C ALA A 9 -5.68 1.92 -7.35
N THR A 10 -6.43 1.02 -7.98
CA THR A 10 -7.16 1.29 -9.23
C THR A 10 -8.15 2.44 -9.06
N ALA A 11 -8.93 2.45 -7.98
CA ALA A 11 -9.87 3.53 -7.70
C ALA A 11 -9.16 4.85 -7.42
N ALA A 12 -8.11 4.82 -6.58
CA ALA A 12 -7.29 5.98 -6.23
C ALA A 12 -6.58 6.61 -7.45
N TYR A 13 -5.92 5.80 -8.28
CA TYR A 13 -5.18 6.27 -9.46
C TYR A 13 -6.03 6.39 -10.73
N GLY A 14 -7.28 5.90 -10.69
CA GLY A 14 -8.30 6.08 -11.72
C GLY A 14 -8.21 5.11 -12.91
N SER A 15 -7.23 4.21 -12.94
CA SER A 15 -7.10 3.19 -13.99
C SER A 15 -6.29 2.00 -13.52
N GLU A 16 -6.68 0.79 -13.95
CA GLU A 16 -5.87 -0.41 -13.76
C GLU A 16 -4.56 -0.35 -14.55
N MET A 17 -4.52 0.46 -15.61
CA MET A 17 -3.35 0.72 -16.44
C MET A 17 -2.52 1.91 -15.93
N ALA A 18 -2.87 2.49 -14.78
CA ALA A 18 -2.05 3.53 -14.17
C ALA A 18 -0.66 2.96 -13.84
N PRO A 19 0.43 3.73 -14.07
CA PRO A 19 1.80 3.26 -13.82
C PRO A 19 2.00 2.72 -12.40
N GLN A 20 1.36 3.35 -11.41
CA GLN A 20 1.44 2.96 -10.00
C GLN A 20 0.79 1.59 -9.76
N VAL A 21 -0.31 1.30 -10.44
CA VAL A 21 -1.02 0.02 -10.32
C VAL A 21 -0.24 -1.08 -11.04
N GLN A 22 0.32 -0.79 -12.21
CA GLN A 22 1.18 -1.73 -12.93
C GLN A 22 2.45 -2.06 -12.13
N PHE A 23 3.09 -1.05 -11.53
CA PHE A 23 4.22 -1.25 -10.64
C PHE A 23 3.90 -2.21 -9.47
N LEU A 24 2.74 -2.05 -8.82
CA LEU A 24 2.31 -2.98 -7.76
C LEU A 24 2.15 -4.41 -8.27
N ARG A 25 1.62 -4.58 -9.48
CA ARG A 25 1.44 -5.90 -10.11
C ARG A 25 2.79 -6.53 -10.44
N GLU A 26 3.72 -5.76 -10.98
CA GLU A 26 5.07 -6.23 -11.31
C GLU A 26 5.83 -6.68 -10.06
N ILE A 27 5.83 -5.88 -8.98
CA ILE A 27 6.47 -6.27 -7.72
C ILE A 27 5.81 -7.52 -7.13
N ARG A 28 4.48 -7.58 -7.12
CA ARG A 28 3.75 -8.75 -6.62
C ARG A 28 4.11 -9.99 -7.44
N ASP A 29 3.98 -9.92 -8.75
CA ASP A 29 4.08 -11.09 -9.64
C ASP A 29 5.53 -11.56 -9.80
N ASN A 30 6.50 -10.63 -9.87
CA ASN A 30 7.89 -10.96 -10.18
C ASN A 30 8.81 -11.08 -8.95
N LYS A 31 8.46 -10.49 -7.80
CA LYS A 31 9.31 -10.48 -6.61
C LYS A 31 8.67 -11.20 -5.42
N VAL A 32 7.40 -10.90 -5.12
CA VAL A 32 6.74 -11.46 -3.92
C VAL A 32 6.23 -12.88 -4.19
N MET A 33 5.55 -13.11 -5.30
CA MET A 33 4.99 -14.42 -5.67
C MET A 33 6.06 -15.42 -6.14
N SER A 34 7.28 -14.95 -6.43
CA SER A 34 8.41 -15.81 -6.80
C SER A 34 9.06 -16.50 -5.60
N THR A 35 8.69 -16.16 -4.36
CA THR A 35 9.20 -16.80 -3.13
C THR A 35 8.09 -17.54 -2.39
N GLU A 36 8.43 -18.62 -1.67
CA GLU A 36 7.45 -19.38 -0.90
C GLU A 36 6.81 -18.54 0.20
N SER A 37 7.64 -17.83 0.96
CA SER A 37 7.20 -16.92 2.02
C SER A 37 6.31 -15.78 1.52
N GLY A 38 6.65 -15.17 0.39
CA GLY A 38 5.84 -14.10 -0.21
C GLY A 38 4.51 -14.61 -0.76
N ALA A 39 4.50 -15.79 -1.40
CA ALA A 39 3.26 -16.42 -1.86
C ALA A 39 2.32 -16.79 -0.71
N SER A 40 2.86 -17.34 0.39
CA SER A 40 2.10 -17.64 1.60
C SER A 40 1.52 -16.38 2.24
N PHE A 41 2.32 -15.32 2.38
CA PHE A 41 1.86 -14.02 2.84
C PHE A 41 0.73 -13.47 1.97
N MET A 42 0.88 -13.51 0.63
CA MET A 42 -0.12 -13.02 -0.30
C MET A 42 -1.44 -13.80 -0.22
N SER A 43 -1.42 -15.09 0.13
CA SER A 43 -2.65 -15.86 0.34
C SER A 43 -3.48 -15.27 1.50
N GLY A 44 -2.86 -15.07 2.67
CA GLY A 44 -3.55 -14.49 3.83
C GLY A 44 -3.90 -13.01 3.62
N PHE A 45 -2.98 -12.25 3.03
CA PHE A 45 -3.23 -10.85 2.69
C PHE A 45 -4.42 -10.70 1.73
N ASN A 46 -4.52 -11.53 0.70
CA ASN A 46 -5.62 -11.45 -0.28
C ASN A 46 -6.98 -11.69 0.38
N GLU A 47 -7.09 -12.69 1.24
CA GLU A 47 -8.34 -12.98 1.96
C GLU A 47 -8.81 -11.75 2.75
N PHE A 48 -7.89 -11.16 3.53
CA PHE A 48 -8.19 -9.96 4.29
C PHE A 48 -8.48 -8.77 3.36
N TYR A 49 -7.65 -8.52 2.36
CA TYR A 49 -7.76 -7.39 1.43
C TYR A 49 -9.08 -7.40 0.65
N TYR A 50 -9.49 -8.54 0.08
CA TYR A 50 -10.72 -8.63 -0.69
C TYR A 50 -11.99 -8.64 0.18
N SER A 51 -11.86 -8.82 1.50
CA SER A 51 -13.00 -8.71 2.42
C SER A 51 -13.55 -7.28 2.54
N PHE A 52 -12.71 -6.25 2.32
CA PHE A 52 -13.11 -4.84 2.47
C PHE A 52 -12.81 -3.97 1.25
N SER A 53 -11.84 -4.34 0.40
CA SER A 53 -11.41 -3.50 -0.71
C SER A 53 -12.50 -3.13 -1.73
N PRO A 54 -13.51 -3.97 -2.05
CA PRO A 54 -14.59 -3.56 -2.95
C PRO A 54 -15.38 -2.37 -2.40
N ALA A 55 -15.77 -2.41 -1.12
CA ALA A 55 -16.53 -1.34 -0.49
C ALA A 55 -15.74 -0.02 -0.43
N ILE A 56 -14.43 -0.09 -0.16
CA ILE A 56 -13.56 1.09 -0.18
C ILE A 56 -13.45 1.65 -1.60
N ALA A 57 -13.20 0.79 -2.60
CA ALA A 57 -13.07 1.21 -3.99
C ALA A 57 -14.37 1.83 -4.54
N ASP A 58 -15.53 1.30 -4.16
CA ASP A 58 -16.83 1.88 -4.52
C ASP A 58 -16.99 3.28 -3.89
N TYR A 59 -16.63 3.43 -2.62
CA TYR A 59 -16.69 4.72 -1.93
C TYR A 59 -15.72 5.77 -2.52
N GLU A 60 -14.53 5.34 -2.98
CA GLU A 60 -13.60 6.22 -3.72
C GLU A 60 -14.19 6.70 -5.06
N ARG A 61 -14.98 5.88 -5.75
CA ARG A 61 -15.63 6.29 -7.02
C ARG A 61 -16.74 7.31 -6.79
N GLU A 62 -17.45 7.20 -5.67
CA GLU A 62 -18.54 8.11 -5.30
C GLU A 62 -18.04 9.44 -4.71
N ASN A 63 -16.89 9.44 -4.03
CA ASN A 63 -16.40 10.60 -3.30
C ASN A 63 -14.98 11.02 -3.75
N PRO A 64 -14.87 12.05 -4.60
CA PRO A 64 -13.58 12.54 -5.10
C PRO A 64 -12.61 13.02 -4.01
N VAL A 65 -13.11 13.57 -2.90
CA VAL A 65 -12.27 14.00 -1.78
C VAL A 65 -11.70 12.78 -1.06
N PHE A 66 -12.53 11.76 -0.80
CA PHE A 66 -12.07 10.52 -0.19
C PHE A 66 -11.03 9.81 -1.06
N LYS A 67 -11.26 9.75 -2.38
CA LYS A 67 -10.28 9.25 -3.35
C LYS A 67 -8.92 9.94 -3.22
N GLU A 68 -8.88 11.27 -3.18
CA GLU A 68 -7.61 11.99 -3.06
C GLU A 68 -6.95 11.76 -1.69
N VAL A 69 -7.73 11.63 -0.61
CA VAL A 69 -7.20 11.23 0.71
C VAL A 69 -6.58 9.84 0.66
N VAL A 70 -7.25 8.86 0.07
CA VAL A 70 -6.73 7.49 -0.10
C VAL A 70 -5.48 7.51 -0.95
N LYS A 71 -5.50 8.21 -2.09
CA LYS A 71 -4.36 8.38 -2.98
C LYS A 71 -3.15 8.97 -2.28
N LEU A 72 -3.32 10.07 -1.54
CA LEU A 72 -2.26 10.68 -0.73
C LEU A 72 -1.76 9.71 0.35
N GLY A 73 -2.66 8.94 0.95
CA GLY A 73 -2.33 7.90 1.91
C GLY A 73 -1.46 6.81 1.30
N ILE A 74 -1.85 6.21 0.17
CA ILE A 74 -1.18 5.04 -0.40
C ILE A 74 0.06 5.38 -1.23
N THR A 75 0.18 6.60 -1.77
CA THR A 75 1.34 7.01 -2.60
C THR A 75 2.71 6.76 -1.95
N PRO A 76 2.97 7.18 -0.68
CA PRO A 76 4.25 6.90 -0.03
C PRO A 76 4.49 5.39 0.12
N LEU A 77 3.44 4.61 0.40
CA LEU A 77 3.52 3.15 0.49
C LEU A 77 3.91 2.53 -0.85
N VAL A 78 3.23 2.91 -1.93
CA VAL A 78 3.55 2.43 -3.29
C VAL A 78 5.00 2.78 -3.64
N SER A 79 5.45 3.99 -3.33
CA SER A 79 6.83 4.42 -3.61
C SER A 79 7.85 3.63 -2.81
N SER A 80 7.57 3.31 -1.54
CA SER A 80 8.47 2.54 -0.67
C SER A 80 8.70 1.10 -1.17
N LEU A 81 7.72 0.51 -1.85
CA LEU A 81 7.82 -0.86 -2.39
C LEU A 81 8.90 -1.01 -3.48
N ALA A 82 9.42 0.09 -4.05
CA ALA A 82 10.54 0.06 -4.99
C ALA A 82 11.80 -0.59 -4.40
N ILE A 83 11.93 -0.62 -3.07
CA ILE A 83 13.04 -1.28 -2.39
C ILE A 83 13.02 -2.81 -2.61
N LEU A 84 11.84 -3.41 -2.77
CA LEU A 84 11.73 -4.85 -3.04
C LEU A 84 12.31 -5.26 -4.39
N ASP A 85 12.45 -4.33 -5.33
CA ASP A 85 13.04 -4.64 -6.63
C ASP A 85 14.53 -5.02 -6.53
N TYR A 86 15.20 -4.56 -5.47
CA TYR A 86 16.60 -4.88 -5.19
C TYR A 86 16.80 -6.24 -4.52
N ALA A 87 15.74 -6.88 -4.03
CA ALA A 87 15.85 -8.21 -3.43
C ALA A 87 16.05 -9.28 -4.51
N ASN A 88 17.04 -10.14 -4.26
CA ASN A 88 17.42 -11.27 -5.11
C ASN A 88 17.33 -12.62 -4.39
N SER A 89 17.14 -12.62 -3.07
CA SER A 89 16.98 -13.83 -2.27
C SER A 89 15.68 -13.80 -1.44
N GLU A 90 15.26 -14.97 -0.96
CA GLU A 90 14.09 -15.08 -0.10
C GLU A 90 14.26 -14.33 1.23
N GLU A 91 15.45 -14.41 1.83
CA GLU A 91 15.78 -13.68 3.06
C GLU A 91 15.70 -12.16 2.88
N GLU A 92 16.13 -11.65 1.72
CA GLU A 92 16.03 -10.22 1.38
C GLU A 92 14.57 -9.79 1.18
N ILE A 93 13.75 -10.58 0.47
CA ILE A 93 12.32 -10.30 0.30
C ILE A 93 11.62 -10.21 1.67
N LEU A 94 11.91 -11.16 2.57
CA LEU A 94 11.38 -11.16 3.93
C LEU A 94 11.88 -9.95 4.74
N GLY A 95 13.19 -9.72 4.74
CA GLY A 95 13.82 -8.64 5.50
C GLY A 95 13.35 -7.25 5.05
N TYR A 96 13.32 -7.01 3.74
CA TYR A 96 12.80 -5.78 3.16
C TYR A 96 11.30 -5.66 3.37
N GLY A 97 10.53 -6.74 3.19
CA GLY A 97 9.09 -6.76 3.43
C GLY A 97 8.72 -6.33 4.85
N ILE A 98 9.37 -6.93 5.86
CA ILE A 98 9.17 -6.56 7.28
C ILE A 98 9.58 -5.12 7.53
N SER A 99 10.74 -4.70 7.00
CA SER A 99 11.25 -3.33 7.16
C SER A 99 10.28 -2.31 6.55
N LEU A 100 9.70 -2.60 5.40
CA LEU A 100 8.72 -1.74 4.73
C LEU A 100 7.41 -1.64 5.51
N ILE A 101 6.92 -2.74 6.10
CA ILE A 101 5.73 -2.71 6.97
C ILE A 101 6.00 -1.80 8.18
N ILE A 102 7.13 -1.98 8.86
CA ILE A 102 7.52 -1.17 10.03
C ILE A 102 7.66 0.30 9.64
N LEU A 103 8.34 0.58 8.51
CA LEU A 103 8.52 1.94 8.00
C LEU A 103 7.17 2.61 7.72
N ASN A 104 6.30 1.94 6.96
CA ASN A 104 5.00 2.50 6.60
C ASN A 104 4.12 2.74 7.82
N VAL A 105 3.97 1.73 8.71
CA VAL A 105 3.21 1.89 9.97
C VAL A 105 3.79 3.01 10.82
N GLY A 106 5.11 3.06 10.95
CA GLY A 106 5.82 4.12 11.67
C GLY A 106 5.51 5.50 11.09
N MET A 107 5.55 5.66 9.76
CA MET A 107 5.25 6.92 9.10
C MET A 107 3.78 7.35 9.29
N TYR A 108 2.81 6.43 9.17
CA TYR A 108 1.39 6.74 9.35
C TYR A 108 1.02 7.12 10.79
N ILE A 109 1.83 6.74 11.78
CA ILE A 109 1.65 7.17 13.18
C ILE A 109 2.44 8.45 13.46
N ALA A 110 3.72 8.48 13.06
CA ALA A 110 4.63 9.56 13.39
C ALA A 110 4.24 10.87 12.68
N ALA A 111 3.89 10.83 11.40
CA ALA A 111 3.56 12.06 10.66
C ALA A 111 2.33 12.78 11.24
N PRO A 112 1.18 12.12 11.49
CA PRO A 112 0.06 12.75 12.19
C PRO A 112 0.42 13.20 13.61
N ALA A 113 1.18 12.42 14.38
CA ALA A 113 1.58 12.79 15.74
C ALA A 113 2.44 14.08 15.76
N VAL A 114 3.40 14.20 14.85
CA VAL A 114 4.23 15.41 14.70
C VAL A 114 3.40 16.61 14.27
N LEU A 115 2.45 16.42 13.34
CA LEU A 115 1.52 17.48 12.93
C LEU A 115 0.68 17.97 14.12
N ILE A 116 0.09 17.06 14.89
CA ILE A 116 -0.70 17.39 16.10
C ILE A 116 0.17 18.08 17.16
N TYR A 117 1.39 17.59 17.39
CA TYR A 117 2.32 18.21 18.34
C TYR A 117 2.70 19.64 17.93
N LYS A 118 3.01 19.86 16.64
CA LYS A 118 3.32 21.19 16.12
C LYS A 118 2.12 22.12 16.21
N THR A 119 0.92 21.68 15.82
CA THR A 119 -0.29 22.52 15.90
C THR A 119 -0.61 22.90 17.35
N ARG A 120 -0.46 21.99 18.32
CA ARG A 120 -0.55 22.32 19.75
C ARG A 120 0.50 23.32 20.24
N LYS A 121 1.71 23.29 19.66
CA LYS A 121 2.76 24.25 19.99
C LYS A 121 2.48 25.65 19.40
N PHE A 122 1.88 25.71 18.21
CA PHE A 122 1.53 26.98 17.53
C PHE A 122 0.23 27.60 18.06
N VAL A 123 -0.78 26.76 18.32
CA VAL A 123 -2.01 27.14 19.02
C VAL A 123 -1.73 26.98 20.52
N LYS A 124 -1.06 27.96 21.13
CA LYS A 124 -0.86 27.98 22.59
C LYS A 124 -2.21 27.80 23.30
N ILE A 125 -2.42 26.61 23.87
CA ILE A 125 -3.17 26.39 25.12
C ILE A 125 -2.12 26.33 26.22
#